data_AF-A0A353RBZ9-F1
#
_entry.id   AF-A0A353RBZ9-F1
#
_cell.length_a   1.000
_cell.length_b   1.000
_cell.length_c   1.000
_cell.angle_alpha   90.00
_cell.angle_beta   90.00
_cell.angle_gamma   90.00
#
_symmetry.space_group_name_H-M   'P 1'
#
loop_
_entity.id
_entity.type
_entity.pdbx_description
1 polymer ?
#
loop_
_entity_poly.entity_id
_entity_poly.type
_entity_poly.pdbx_seq_one_letter_code
_entity_poly.pdbx_strand_id
1 'polypeptide(L)' 'MTVADGKVATTGSFNYTKSAENANDEVFVVLRDEKVAQDFEAEFTRMWNDAQDYENYKS' A
#
# COMPACT_ATOMS: atom_id res chain seq x y z
N MET A 1 1.05 -1.44 -2.75
CA MET A 1 0.75 -0.01 -2.55
C MET A 1 1.86 0.62 -1.73
N THR A 2 2.29 1.82 -2.10
CA THR A 2 3.30 2.61 -1.41
C THR A 2 2.84 4.05 -1.34
N VAL A 3 3.04 4.72 -0.20
CA VAL A 3 2.94 6.18 -0.07
C VAL A 3 4.34 6.71 0.24
N ALA A 4 4.81 7.71 -0.51
CA ALA A 4 6.15 8.28 -0.38
C ALA A 4 6.10 9.80 -0.24
N ASP A 5 6.71 10.30 0.83
CA ASP A 5 6.91 11.72 1.15
C ASP A 5 5.64 12.59 1.09
N GLY A 6 4.46 12.00 1.29
CA GLY A 6 3.16 12.68 1.16
C GLY A 6 2.86 13.20 -0.25
N LYS A 7 3.61 12.78 -1.28
CA LYS A 7 3.54 13.37 -2.64
C LYS A 7 3.35 12.36 -3.75
N VAL A 8 3.67 11.08 -3.48
CA VAL A 8 3.56 10.01 -4.46
C VAL A 8 2.84 8.84 -3.84
N ALA A 9 1.88 8.27 -4.57
CA ALA A 9 1.23 7.02 -4.24
C ALA A 9 1.37 6.02 -5.38
N THR A 10 1.46 4.73 -5.04
CA THR A 10 1.47 3.64 -6.03
C THR A 10 0.30 2.70 -5.80
N THR A 11 -0.34 2.29 -6.89
CA THR A 11 -1.45 1.33 -6.87
C THR A 11 -1.34 0.36 -8.04
N GLY A 12 -2.11 -0.72 -8.00
CA GLY A 12 -2.11 -1.77 -9.00
C GLY A 12 -2.23 -3.15 -8.38
N SER A 13 -2.06 -4.18 -9.19
CA SER A 13 -2.14 -5.58 -8.76
C SER A 13 -0.83 -6.10 -8.19
N PHE A 14 0.29 -5.39 -8.40
CA PHE A 14 1.61 -5.85 -8.04
C PHE A 14 1.75 -6.11 -6.52
N ASN A 15 1.97 -7.38 -6.18
CA ASN A 15 2.30 -7.82 -4.82
C ASN A 15 3.82 -7.98 -4.67
N TYR A 16 4.40 -7.67 -3.50
CA TYR A 16 5.84 -7.85 -3.25
C TYR A 16 6.22 -9.33 -3.03
N THR A 17 6.11 -10.13 -4.09
CA THR A 17 6.41 -11.56 -4.08
C THR A 17 7.21 -11.96 -5.32
N LYS A 18 8.03 -13.01 -5.21
CA LYS A 18 8.84 -13.51 -6.32
C LYS A 18 8.01 -13.93 -7.54
N SER A 19 6.78 -14.41 -7.34
CA SER A 19 5.89 -14.80 -8.43
C SER A 19 5.35 -13.60 -9.19
N ALA A 20 4.97 -12.52 -8.48
CA ALA A 20 4.54 -11.27 -9.10
C ALA A 20 5.68 -10.59 -9.89
N GLU A 21 6.93 -10.75 -9.45
CA GLU A 21 8.10 -10.21 -10.15
C GLU A 21 8.44 -10.95 -11.46
N ASN A 22 8.18 -12.27 -11.55
CA ASN A 22 8.74 -13.11 -12.61
C ASN A 22 7.73 -13.89 -13.44
N ALA A 23 6.47 -14.01 -13.00
CA ALA A 23 5.51 -14.94 -13.59
C ALA A 23 4.12 -14.35 -13.87
N ASN A 24 3.69 -13.32 -13.13
CA ASN A 24 2.37 -12.71 -13.31
C ASN A 24 2.45 -11.46 -14.20
N ASP A 25 1.41 -11.23 -14.98
CA ASP A 25 1.17 -9.93 -15.62
C ASP A 25 0.58 -8.96 -14.59
N GLU A 26 1.46 -8.18 -13.96
CA GLU A 26 1.09 -7.21 -12.94
C GLU A 26 0.94 -5.80 -13.51
N VAL A 27 0.04 -5.02 -12.92
CA VAL A 27 -0.10 -3.59 -13.17
C VAL A 27 0.55 -2.81 -12.05
N PHE A 28 1.37 -1.80 -12.39
CA PHE A 28 1.96 -0.86 -11.45
C PHE A 28 1.77 0.58 -11.93
N VAL A 29 1.00 1.36 -11.17
CA VAL A 29 0.67 2.76 -11.47
C VAL A 29 1.33 3.66 -10.44
N VAL A 30 1.98 4.72 -10.92
CA VAL A 30 2.60 5.76 -10.08
C VAL A 30 1.81 7.06 -10.25
N LEU A 31 1.26 7.57 -9.15
CA LEU A 31 0.52 8.82 -9.08
C LEU A 31 1.37 9.85 -8.33
N ARG A 32 1.79 10.90 -9.03
CA ARG A 32 2.56 12.02 -8.46
C ARG A 32 1.61 13.17 -8.15
N ASP A 33 0.76 12.96 -7.14
CA ASP A 33 -0.27 13.91 -6.72
C ASP A 33 -0.34 13.90 -5.19
N GLU A 34 -0.15 15.07 -4.59
CA GLU A 34 -0.12 15.25 -3.14
C GLU A 34 -1.47 14.94 -2.49
N LYS A 35 -2.58 15.31 -3.13
CA LYS A 35 -3.91 15.03 -2.59
C LYS A 35 -4.18 13.53 -2.58
N VAL A 36 -3.85 12.84 -3.67
CA VAL A 36 -4.01 11.39 -3.76
C VAL A 36 -3.13 10.67 -2.73
N ALA A 37 -1.88 11.12 -2.54
CA ALA A 37 -0.99 10.56 -1.54
C ALA A 37 -1.54 10.73 -0.11
N GLN A 38 -2.08 11.91 0.22
CA GLN A 38 -2.73 12.17 1.51
C GLN A 38 -3.99 11.33 1.71
N ASP A 39 -4.82 11.16 0.68
CA ASP A 39 -6.03 10.34 0.76
C ASP A 39 -5.67 8.86 1.05
N PHE A 40 -4.60 8.32 0.45
CA PHE A 40 -4.07 6.98 0.78
C PHE A 40 -3.44 6.89 2.17
N GLU A 41 -2.71 7.91 2.62
CA GLU A 41 -2.11 7.97 3.95
C GLU A 41 -3.18 7.97 5.06
N ALA A 42 -4.28 8.67 4.84
CA ALA A 42 -5.41 8.70 5.76
C ALA A 42 -6.04 7.30 5.91
N GLU A 43 -6.24 6.58 4.81
CA GLU A 43 -6.78 5.22 4.85
C GLU A 43 -5.81 4.23 5.50
N PHE A 44 -4.51 4.32 5.19
CA PHE A 44 -3.49 3.54 5.89
C PHE A 44 -3.54 3.78 7.40
N THR A 45 -3.62 5.04 7.82
CA THR A 45 -3.69 5.43 9.24
C THR A 45 -4.95 4.89 9.91
N ARG A 46 -6.09 4.91 9.21
CA ARG A 46 -7.34 4.34 9.70
C ARG A 46 -7.20 2.83 9.95
N MET A 47 -6.62 2.10 9.01
CA MET A 47 -6.40 0.66 9.13
C MET A 47 -5.38 0.33 10.24
N TRP A 48 -4.28 1.08 10.31
CA TRP A 48 -3.22 0.88 11.31
C TRP A 48 -3.70 1.08 12.75
N ASN A 49 -4.63 2.02 12.94
CA ASN A 49 -5.23 2.29 14.25
C ASN A 49 -6.48 1.46 14.54
N ASP A 50 -6.99 0.70 13.57
CA ASP A 50 -7.95 -0.35 13.87
C ASP A 50 -7.25 -1.34 14.82
N ALA A 51 -7.98 -1.90 15.78
CA ALA A 51 -7.44 -2.86 16.76
C ALA A 51 -8.29 -4.13 16.82
N GLN A 52 -9.29 -4.28 15.94
CA GLN A 52 -10.25 -5.37 16.01
C GLN A 52 -9.69 -6.71 15.51
N ASP A 53 -8.76 -6.69 14.55
CA ASP A 53 -8.25 -7.89 13.87
C ASP A 53 -6.72 -8.07 14.00
N TYR A 54 -6.18 -7.90 15.22
CA TYR A 54 -4.74 -8.05 15.49
C TYR A 54 -4.47 -9.26 16.36
N GLU A 55 -3.65 -10.18 15.87
CA GLU A 55 -2.98 -11.17 16.71
C GLU A 55 -1.63 -10.62 17.19
N ASN A 56 -1.35 -10.75 18.49
CA ASN A 56 -0.01 -10.50 19.00
C ASN A 56 0.95 -11.51 18.36
N TYR A 57 1.85 -11.03 17.53
CA TYR A 57 2.88 -11.88 16.94
C TYR A 57 3.86 -12.31 18.05
N LYS A 58 3.65 -13.56 18.51
CA LYS A 58 4.27 -14.29 19.63
C LYS A 58 3.50 -14.23 20.96
N SER A 59 2.58 -15.18 21.13
CA SER A 59 2.35 -15.87 22.41
C SER A 59 3.24 -17.11 22.50
#